data_AF-A0A920LSN5-F1
#
_entry.id   AF-A0A920LSN5-F1
#
_cell.length_a   1.000
_cell.length_b   1.000
_cell.length_c   1.000
_cell.angle_alpha   90.00
_cell.angle_beta   90.00
_cell.angle_gamma   90.00
#
_symmetry.space_group_name_H-M   'P 1'
#
loop_
_entity.id
_entity.type
_entity.pdbx_description
1 polymer ?
#
loop_
_entity_poly.entity_id
_entity_poly.type
_entity_poly.pdbx_seq_one_letter_code
_entity_poly.pdbx_strand_id
1 'polypeptide(L)'
;MNEIVNRFNEMGVKTLEGQANFMLLDFRNKNGPSAAYIANHLMEQGIQLRDMTPYGLPEMLRMSIGRTDEMEKFTLCLRKILLQEVS
;
A
#
# COMPACT_ATOMS: atom_id res chain seq x y z
N MET A 1 13.94 -4.81 4.26
CA MET A 1 13.50 -3.85 3.22
C MET A 1 13.24 -4.56 1.90
N ASN A 2 14.24 -5.24 1.33
CA ASN A 2 14.11 -5.87 0.01
C ASN A 2 12.97 -6.89 -0.09
N GLU A 3 12.70 -7.65 0.97
CA GLU A 3 11.63 -8.65 0.97
C GLU A 3 10.23 -8.04 0.83
N ILE A 4 9.92 -6.97 1.57
CA ILE A 4 8.60 -6.32 1.49
C ILE A 4 8.42 -5.55 0.18
N VAL A 5 9.50 -4.94 -0.32
CA VAL A 5 9.55 -4.32 -1.64
C VAL A 5 9.23 -5.34 -2.74
N ASN A 6 9.84 -6.53 -2.68
CA ASN A 6 9.58 -7.61 -3.64
C ASN A 6 8.12 -8.07 -3.60
N ARG A 7 7.55 -8.28 -2.40
CA ARG A 7 6.13 -8.66 -2.24
C ARG A 7 5.19 -7.61 -2.84
N PHE A 8 5.48 -6.31 -2.68
CA PHE A 8 4.66 -5.26 -3.29
C PHE A 8 4.81 -5.18 -4.81
N ASN A 9 6.02 -5.37 -5.33
CA ASN A 9 6.25 -5.44 -6.76
C ASN A 9 5.51 -6.65 -7.41
N GLU A 10 5.50 -7.82 -6.75
CA GLU A 10 4.70 -8.99 -7.16
C GLU A 10 3.20 -8.69 -7.20
N MET A 11 2.74 -7.82 -6.32
CA MET A 11 1.36 -7.35 -6.30
C MET A 11 1.09 -6.22 -7.33
N GLY A 12 2.09 -5.80 -8.12
CA GLY A 12 1.97 -4.69 -9.07
C GLY A 12 1.95 -3.30 -8.44
N VAL A 13 2.39 -3.17 -7.18
CA VAL A 13 2.53 -1.89 -6.48
C VAL A 13 3.99 -1.48 -6.53
N LYS A 14 4.29 -0.38 -7.22
CA LYS A 14 5.64 0.16 -7.26
C LYS A 14 5.95 0.85 -5.94
N THR A 15 7.11 0.53 -5.37
CA THR A 15 7.67 1.22 -4.20
C THR A 15 8.76 2.18 -4.63
N LEU A 16 8.80 3.35 -4.00
CA LEU A 16 9.95 4.25 -4.10
C LEU A 16 10.79 4.08 -2.84
N GLU A 17 12.03 3.63 -2.99
CA GLU A 17 12.98 3.51 -1.88
C GLU A 17 13.48 4.90 -1.45
N GLY A 18 13.52 5.13 -0.14
CA GLY A 18 14.15 6.29 0.47
C GLY A 18 14.88 5.88 1.76
N GLN A 19 15.78 6.73 2.27
CA GLN A 19 16.53 6.48 3.52
C GLN A 19 15.66 6.58 4.81
N ALA A 20 14.34 6.57 4.69
CA ALA A 20 13.41 6.84 5.77
C ALA A 20 12.55 5.61 6.12
N ASN A 21 11.98 5.59 7.33
CA ASN A 21 11.12 4.51 7.85
C ASN A 21 9.72 4.49 7.20
N PHE A 22 9.60 4.83 5.91
CA PHE A 22 8.35 4.78 5.19
C PHE A 22 8.56 4.45 3.71
N MET A 23 7.53 3.90 3.09
CA MET A 23 7.44 3.67 1.66
C MET A 23 6.28 4.48 1.07
N LEU A 24 6.50 5.03 -0.12
CA LEU A 24 5.41 5.52 -0.97
C LEU A 24 4.93 4.38 -1.86
N LEU A 25 3.62 4.15 -1.81
CA LEU A 25 2.92 3.14 -2.59
C LEU A 25 2.20 3.86 -3.73
N ASP A 26 2.54 3.48 -4.97
CA ASP A 26 2.00 4.08 -6.18
C ASP A 26 0.90 3.19 -6.80
N PHE A 27 -0.31 3.73 -6.93
CA PHE A 27 -1.46 3.03 -7.50
C PHE A 27 -1.88 3.55 -8.89
N ARG A 28 -1.15 4.51 -9.48
CA ARG A 28 -1.52 5.16 -10.76
C ARG A 28 -1.65 4.22 -11.96
N ASN A 29 -0.87 3.14 -11.99
CA ASN A 29 -0.74 2.26 -13.15
C ASN A 29 -1.44 0.90 -12.96
N LYS A 30 -2.44 0.83 -12.09
CA LYS A 30 -3.18 -0.41 -11.84
C LYS A 30 -4.59 -0.37 -12.45
N ASN A 31 -4.92 -1.39 -13.23
CA ASN A 31 -6.31 -1.81 -13.44
C ASN A 31 -6.83 -2.43 -12.13
N GLY A 32 -7.12 -1.59 -11.14
CA GLY A 32 -7.52 -2.01 -9.80
C GLY A 32 -8.08 -0.86 -8.98
N PRO A 33 -8.38 -1.09 -7.69
CA PRO A 33 -9.03 -0.09 -6.86
C PRO A 33 -8.15 1.15 -6.65
N SER A 34 -8.81 2.30 -6.51
CA SER A 34 -8.14 3.58 -6.27
C SER A 34 -7.41 3.60 -4.91
N ALA A 35 -6.43 4.50 -4.77
CA ALA A 35 -5.74 4.71 -3.50
C ALA A 35 -6.70 5.01 -2.34
N ALA A 36 -7.76 5.80 -2.59
CA ALA A 36 -8.79 6.11 -1.59
C ALA A 36 -9.58 4.86 -1.16
N TYR A 37 -9.96 4.01 -2.11
CA TYR A 37 -10.66 2.75 -1.80
C TYR A 37 -9.79 1.83 -0.95
N ILE A 38 -8.53 1.66 -1.34
CA ILE A 38 -7.54 0.85 -0.61
C ILE A 38 -7.35 1.39 0.82
N ALA A 39 -7.19 2.71 0.97
CA ALA A 39 -7.02 3.35 2.28
C ALA A 39 -8.22 3.09 3.21
N ASN A 40 -9.45 3.21 2.69
CA ASN A 40 -10.67 2.96 3.47
C ASN A 40 -10.76 1.50 3.92
N HIS A 41 -10.53 0.54 3.02
CA HIS A 41 -10.58 -0.88 3.36
C HIS A 41 -9.50 -1.31 4.35
N LEU A 42 -8.30 -0.74 4.23
CA LEU A 42 -7.24 -0.97 5.21
C LEU A 42 -7.59 -0.37 6.58
N MET A 43 -8.23 0.80 6.61
CA MET A 43 -8.67 1.45 7.84
C MET A 43 -9.70 0.59 8.60
N GLU A 44 -10.62 -0.07 7.91
CA GLU A 44 -11.55 -1.05 8.50
C GLU A 44 -10.83 -2.23 9.17
N GLN A 45 -9.64 -2.59 8.68
CA GLN A 45 -8.80 -3.63 9.26
C GLN A 45 -7.88 -3.10 10.38
N GLY A 46 -8.04 -1.83 10.77
CA GLY A 46 -7.21 -1.14 11.77
C GLY A 46 -5.82 -0.75 11.26
N ILE A 47 -5.66 -0.58 9.95
CA ILE A 47 -4.40 -0.21 9.32
C ILE A 47 -4.55 1.16 8.66
N GLN A 48 -3.91 2.17 9.24
CA GLN A 48 -3.99 3.53 8.73
C GLN A 48 -2.77 3.87 7.87
N LEU A 49 -3.02 4.16 6.59
CA LEU A 49 -2.03 4.77 5.71
C LEU A 49 -2.23 6.29 5.66
N ARG A 50 -1.18 7.04 5.31
CA ARG A 50 -1.28 8.48 5.11
C ARG A 50 -1.66 8.77 3.65
N ASP A 51 -2.78 9.47 3.49
CA ASP A 51 -3.20 10.06 2.22
C ASP A 51 -2.20 11.12 1.75
N MET A 52 -1.86 11.07 0.47
CA MET A 52 -0.91 11.99 -0.17
C MET A 52 -1.61 13.02 -1.08
N THR A 53 -2.94 13.06 -1.11
CA THR A 53 -3.73 14.11 -1.79
C THR A 53 -3.30 15.54 -1.39
N PRO A 54 -3.05 15.86 -0.10
CA PRO A 54 -2.59 17.20 0.29
C PRO A 54 -1.23 17.61 -0.30
N TYR A 55 -0.46 16.64 -0.79
CA TYR A 55 0.83 16.84 -1.43
C TYR A 55 0.76 16.77 -2.98
N GLY A 56 -0.45 16.74 -3.55
CA GLY A 56 -0.66 16.64 -5.00
C GLY A 56 -0.46 15.24 -5.57
N LEU A 57 -0.52 14.19 -4.74
CA LEU A 57 -0.34 12.79 -5.12
C LEU A 57 -1.57 11.95 -4.72
N PRO A 58 -2.76 12.17 -5.31
CA PRO A 58 -4.01 11.53 -4.89
C PRO A 58 -4.03 10.01 -5.10
N GLU A 59 -3.21 9.51 -6.03
CA GLU A 59 -3.10 8.08 -6.35
C GLU A 59 -1.99 7.36 -5.56
N MET A 60 -1.47 8.00 -4.51
CA MET A 60 -0.39 7.46 -3.71
C MET A 60 -0.74 7.45 -2.23
N LEU A 61 -0.26 6.42 -1.53
CA LEU A 61 -0.35 6.33 -0.07
C LEU A 61 1.04 6.20 0.51
N ARG A 62 1.25 6.76 1.70
CA ARG A 62 2.50 6.58 2.44
C ARG A 62 2.29 5.62 3.61
N MET A 63 3.09 4.56 3.64
CA MET A 63 3.10 3.57 4.70
C MET A 63 4.37 3.70 5.54
N SER A 64 4.23 3.79 6.85
CA SER A 64 5.36 3.66 7.77
C SER A 64 5.77 2.19 7.91
N ILE A 65 7.06 1.93 8.01
CA ILE A 65 7.59 0.58 8.25
C ILE A 65 7.59 0.33 9.75
N GLY A 66 6.71 -0.57 10.18
CA GLY A 66 6.53 -0.96 11.57
C GLY A 66 7.17 -2.30 11.91
N ARG A 67 6.61 -3.00 12.90
CA ARG A 67 7.01 -4.34 13.31
C ARG A 67 6.65 -5.38 12.24
N THR A 68 7.35 -6.52 12.26
CA THR A 68 7.17 -7.59 11.27
C THR A 68 5.73 -8.10 11.16
N ASP A 69 5.06 -8.32 12.28
CA ASP A 69 3.66 -8.77 12.33
C ASP A 69 2.68 -7.73 11.77
N GLU A 70 2.93 -6.44 12.01
CA GLU A 70 2.15 -5.34 11.41
C GLU A 70 2.32 -5.33 9.89
N MET A 71 3.55 -5.52 9.41
CA MET A 71 3.86 -5.58 7.97
C MET A 71 3.29 -6.83 7.31
N GLU A 72 3.25 -7.98 8.01
CA GLU A 72 2.60 -9.20 7.54
C GLU A 72 1.08 -9.01 7.43
N LYS A 73 0.45 -8.48 8.49
CA LYS A 73 -0.99 -8.16 8.48
C LYS A 73 -1.32 -7.20 7.34
N PHE A 74 -0.54 -6.13 7.17
CA PHE A 74 -0.66 -5.19 6.07
C PHE A 74 -0.63 -5.88 4.71
N THR A 75 0.42 -6.68 4.46
CA THR A 75 0.61 -7.35 3.18
C THR A 75 -0.56 -8.29 2.87
N LEU A 76 -1.05 -9.03 3.88
CA LEU A 76 -2.20 -9.92 3.73
C LEU A 76 -3.50 -9.16 3.39
N CYS A 77 -3.80 -8.06 4.09
CA CYS A 77 -4.97 -7.24 3.83
C CYS A 77 -4.91 -6.60 2.45
N LEU A 78 -3.77 -5.98 2.11
CA LEU A 78 -3.56 -5.35 0.80
C LEU A 78 -3.69 -6.37 -0.33
N ARG A 79 -3.15 -7.58 -0.17
CA ARG A 79 -3.28 -8.65 -1.16
C ARG A 79 -4.72 -9.07 -1.39
N LYS A 80 -5.54 -9.18 -0.34
CA LYS A 80 -6.97 -9.48 -0.49
C LYS A 80 -7.68 -8.40 -1.30
N ILE A 81 -7.47 -7.12 -0.95
CA ILE A 81 -8.08 -5.99 -1.66
C ILE A 81 -7.73 -6.01 -3.15
N LEU A 82 -6.47 -6.28 -3.49
CA LEU A 82 -6.00 -6.23 -4.86
C LEU A 82 -6.35 -7.45 -5.72
N LEU A 83 -6.56 -8.62 -5.12
CA LEU A 83 -6.85 -9.87 -5.84
C LEU A 83 -8.34 -10.25 -5.85
N GLN A 84 -9.18 -9.61 -5.02
CA GLN A 84 -10.61 -9.91 -4.94
C GLN A 84 -11.47 -9.14 -5.97
N GLU A 85 -10.89 -8.21 -6.74
CA GLU A 85 -11.57 -7.56 -7.90
C GLU A 85 -11.17 -8.17 -9.25
N VAL A 86 -11.02 -9.49 -9.30
CA VAL A 86 -11.15 -10.25 -10.56
C VAL A 86 -12.50 -10.98 -10.49
N SER A 87 -13.58 -10.27 -10.79
CA SER A 87 -14.92 -10.82 -11.01
C SER A 87 -15.66 -9.98 -12.04
#